data_AF-A0A526RTV9-F1
#
_entry.id   AF-A0A526RTV9-F1
#
_cell.length_a   1.000
_cell.length_b   1.000
_cell.length_c   1.000
_cell.angle_alpha   90.00
_cell.angle_beta   90.00
_cell.angle_gamma   90.00
#
_symmetry.space_group_name_H-M   'P 1'
#
loop_
_entity.id
_entity.type
_entity.pdbx_description
1 polymer ?
#
loop_
_entity_poly.entity_id
_entity_poly.type
_entity_poly.pdbx_seq_one_letter_code
_entity_poly.pdbx_strand_id
1 'polypeptide(L)'
;MHRIATIPAIVDQHAEDAAFLWLRRRQEIDGPILDETDIGRIDQRLEANLEGLMAAGNAGWVSAHALFADYAKPGELFVLGTLAMRWGDARLVGSAIDASASLGEAGISSLSGAIARTPRENLRPFVAQWLDTRDARLRCLGLSALWHNRVDPGERLHH
;
A
#
# COMPACT_ATOMS: atom_id res chain seq x y z
N MET A 1 -10.31 7.00 22.81
CA MET A 1 -9.06 6.91 22.03
C MET A 1 -7.97 7.60 22.83
N HIS A 2 -6.98 6.86 23.33
CA HIS A 2 -5.83 7.48 24.02
C HIS A 2 -5.01 8.25 22.97
N ARG A 3 -4.79 9.54 23.22
CA ARG A 3 -3.96 10.38 22.36
C ARG A 3 -2.50 10.01 22.62
N ILE A 4 -1.92 9.18 21.75
CA ILE A 4 -0.51 8.86 21.80
C ILE A 4 0.25 10.13 21.41
N ALA A 5 1.16 10.59 22.27
CA ALA A 5 2.08 11.66 21.92
C ALA A 5 3.04 11.13 20.84
N THR A 6 3.01 11.74 19.66
CA THR A 6 3.89 11.40 18.54
C THR A 6 5.05 12.39 18.45
N ILE A 7 6.21 11.93 18.01
CA ILE A 7 7.36 12.79 17.67
C ILE A 7 7.34 12.98 16.15
N PRO A 8 6.99 14.17 15.61
CA PRO A 8 6.73 14.35 14.17
C PRO A 8 7.86 13.84 13.28
N ALA A 9 9.10 14.21 13.57
CA ALA A 9 10.26 13.79 12.78
C ALA A 9 10.45 12.25 12.72
N ILE A 10 10.03 11.50 13.74
CA ILE A 10 10.08 10.04 13.72
C ILE A 10 8.97 9.47 12.84
N VAL A 11 7.79 10.08 12.86
CA VAL A 11 6.66 9.67 11.99
C VAL A 11 7.01 9.94 10.52
N ASP A 12 7.63 11.07 10.23
CA ASP A 12 8.13 11.43 8.90
C ASP A 12 9.17 10.43 8.41
N GLN A 13 10.13 10.07 9.27
CA GLN A 13 11.11 9.03 8.93
C GLN A 13 10.45 7.68 8.61
N HIS A 14 9.40 7.29 9.35
CA HIS A 14 8.69 6.04 9.04
C HIS A 14 8.04 6.06 7.65
N ALA A 15 7.48 7.20 7.23
CA ALA A 15 6.89 7.35 5.90
C ALA A 15 7.95 7.25 4.80
N GLU A 16 9.07 7.96 4.97
CA GLU A 16 10.20 7.95 4.03
C GLU A 16 10.85 6.56 3.93
N ASP A 17 11.15 5.93 5.06
CA ASP A 17 11.79 4.62 5.11
C ASP A 17 10.89 3.54 4.52
N ALA A 18 9.59 3.56 4.79
CA ALA A 18 8.65 2.61 4.21
C ALA A 18 8.59 2.74 2.67
N ALA A 19 8.49 3.97 2.16
CA ALA A 19 8.50 4.23 0.72
C ALA A 19 9.80 3.76 0.06
N PHE A 20 10.95 4.10 0.66
CA PHE A 20 12.27 3.70 0.17
C PHE A 20 12.47 2.18 0.19
N LEU A 21 12.17 1.52 1.32
CA LEU A 21 12.35 0.09 1.48
C LEU A 21 11.47 -0.71 0.52
N TRP A 22 10.24 -0.27 0.28
CA TRP A 22 9.38 -0.93 -0.71
C TRP A 22 9.95 -0.82 -2.13
N LEU A 23 10.42 0.36 -2.53
CA LEU A 23 11.06 0.54 -3.84
C LEU A 23 12.31 -0.31 -3.99
N ARG A 24 13.17 -0.34 -2.97
CA ARG A 24 14.38 -1.16 -2.96
C ARG A 24 14.04 -2.65 -3.06
N ARG A 25 13.08 -3.12 -2.26
CA ARG A 25 12.61 -4.51 -2.33
C ARG A 25 12.15 -4.85 -3.75
N ARG A 26 11.33 -3.99 -4.36
CA ARG A 26 10.81 -4.21 -5.71
C ARG A 26 11.92 -4.32 -6.77
N GLN A 27 13.00 -3.57 -6.62
CA GLN A 27 14.13 -3.59 -7.55
C GLN A 27 15.01 -4.83 -7.39
N GLU A 28 15.16 -5.31 -6.15
CA GLU A 28 16.17 -6.32 -5.81
C GLU A 28 15.60 -7.73 -5.61
N ILE A 29 14.28 -7.91 -5.49
CA ILE A 29 13.65 -9.21 -5.20
C ILE A 29 14.01 -10.31 -6.21
N ASP A 30 14.15 -9.94 -7.49
CA ASP A 30 14.57 -10.82 -8.57
C ASP A 30 15.99 -10.46 -9.07
N GLY A 31 16.70 -9.61 -8.32
CA GLY A 31 18.03 -9.11 -8.64
C GLY A 31 19.14 -10.08 -8.21
N PRO A 32 20.35 -9.95 -8.78
CA PRO A 32 21.47 -10.84 -8.43
C PRO A 32 22.22 -10.41 -7.17
N ILE A 33 21.87 -9.27 -6.56
CA ILE A 33 22.68 -8.62 -5.52
C ILE A 33 22.26 -9.07 -4.11
N LEU A 34 20.96 -9.14 -3.85
CA LEU A 34 20.43 -9.47 -2.52
C LEU A 34 19.95 -10.92 -2.50
N ASP A 35 20.29 -11.63 -1.41
CA ASP A 35 19.76 -12.96 -1.16
C ASP A 35 18.43 -12.91 -0.39
N GLU A 36 17.85 -14.09 -0.12
CA GLU A 36 16.60 -14.21 0.63
C GLU A 36 16.69 -13.58 2.04
N THR A 37 17.84 -13.67 2.69
CA THR A 37 18.05 -13.10 4.03
C THR A 37 18.04 -11.58 3.99
N ASP A 38 18.69 -10.99 2.99
CA ASP A 38 18.70 -9.54 2.77
C ASP A 38 17.31 -9.00 2.44
N ILE A 39 16.56 -9.70 1.57
CA ILE A 39 15.16 -9.38 1.27
C ILE A 39 14.30 -9.49 2.53
N GLY A 40 14.46 -10.55 3.32
CA GLY A 40 13.75 -10.73 4.58
C GLY A 40 13.99 -9.59 5.57
N ARG A 41 15.22 -9.05 5.61
CA ARG A 41 15.55 -7.88 6.43
C ARG A 41 14.88 -6.61 5.92
N ILE A 42 14.79 -6.42 4.60
CA ILE A 42 14.02 -5.31 4.02
C ILE A 42 12.54 -5.45 4.39
N ASP A 43 11.99 -6.65 4.29
CA ASP A 43 10.59 -6.93 4.61
C ASP A 43 10.24 -6.67 6.08
N GLN A 44 11.12 -7.09 7.00
CA GLN A 44 10.94 -6.82 8.42
C GLN A 44 10.97 -5.31 8.72
N ARG A 45 11.93 -4.58 8.15
CA ARG A 45 12.05 -3.13 8.36
C ARG A 45 10.91 -2.37 7.73
N LEU A 46 10.45 -2.79 6.56
CA LEU A 46 9.30 -2.21 5.88
C LEU A 46 8.05 -2.35 6.75
N GLU A 47 7.79 -3.54 7.27
CA GLU A 47 6.65 -3.80 8.13
C GLU A 47 6.72 -2.96 9.42
N ALA A 48 7.88 -2.90 10.08
CA ALA A 48 8.05 -2.09 11.29
C ALA A 48 7.76 -0.59 11.07
N ASN A 49 8.13 -0.04 9.92
CA ASN A 49 7.81 1.36 9.58
C ASN A 49 6.32 1.55 9.31
N LEU A 50 5.67 0.62 8.61
CA LEU A 50 4.22 0.65 8.39
C LEU A 50 3.46 0.54 9.72
N GLU A 51 3.88 -0.34 10.63
CA GLU A 51 3.31 -0.44 11.98
C GLU A 51 3.51 0.84 12.79
N GLY A 52 4.68 1.48 12.70
CA GLY A 52 4.95 2.78 13.32
C GLY A 52 3.98 3.87 12.85
N LEU A 53 3.73 3.95 11.54
CA LEU A 53 2.74 4.88 10.96
C LEU A 53 1.32 4.56 11.43
N MET A 54 0.94 3.29 11.45
CA MET A 54 -0.38 2.84 11.94
C MET A 54 -0.59 3.20 13.41
N ALA A 55 0.45 3.02 14.25
CA ALA A 55 0.42 3.37 15.67
C ALA A 55 0.35 4.90 15.89
N ALA A 56 0.95 5.69 15.01
CA ALA A 56 0.86 7.15 15.01
C ALA A 56 -0.55 7.67 14.60
N GLY A 57 -1.42 6.80 14.06
CA GLY A 57 -2.80 7.13 13.69
C GLY A 57 -2.86 8.28 12.68
N ASN A 58 -3.67 9.30 12.97
CA ASN A 58 -3.83 10.45 12.06
C ASN A 58 -2.52 11.17 11.76
N ALA A 59 -1.55 11.20 12.68
CA ALA A 59 -0.23 11.79 12.42
C ALA A 59 0.51 11.01 11.33
N GLY A 60 0.41 9.66 11.33
CA GLY A 60 0.96 8.80 10.28
C GLY A 60 0.33 9.07 8.91
N TRP A 61 -1.00 9.26 8.86
CA TRP A 61 -1.68 9.66 7.62
C TRP A 61 -1.18 10.99 7.09
N VAL A 62 -1.16 12.02 7.94
CA VAL A 62 -0.76 13.38 7.56
C VAL A 62 0.67 13.38 7.04
N SER A 63 1.56 12.65 7.70
CA SER A 63 2.96 12.51 7.28
C SER A 63 3.08 11.82 5.91
N ALA A 64 2.46 10.65 5.73
CA ALA A 64 2.47 9.94 4.44
C ALA A 64 1.83 10.76 3.30
N HIS A 65 0.76 11.50 3.60
CA HIS A 65 0.10 12.36 2.64
C HIS A 65 0.93 13.58 2.28
N ALA A 66 1.59 14.21 3.25
CA ALA A 66 2.52 15.31 2.99
C ALA A 66 3.69 14.83 2.13
N LEU A 67 4.28 13.68 2.46
CA LEU A 67 5.37 13.09 1.69
C LEU A 67 4.97 12.83 0.23
N PHE A 68 3.79 12.27 -0.02
CA PHE A 68 3.28 12.08 -1.38
C PHE A 68 2.98 13.40 -2.10
N ALA A 69 2.48 14.42 -1.39
CA ALA A 69 2.20 15.73 -1.95
C ALA A 69 3.49 16.42 -2.42
N ASP A 70 4.58 16.31 -1.63
CA ASP A 70 5.89 16.83 -1.99
C ASP A 70 6.57 15.96 -3.07
N TYR A 71 6.37 14.65 -3.01
CA TYR A 71 6.97 13.67 -3.91
C TYR A 71 5.94 12.65 -4.40
N ALA A 72 5.22 13.00 -5.45
CA ALA A 72 4.27 12.09 -6.11
C ALA A 72 5.02 10.99 -6.86
N LYS A 73 5.44 9.95 -6.14
CA LYS A 73 6.25 8.83 -6.63
C LYS A 73 5.67 7.49 -6.16
N PRO A 74 6.09 6.37 -6.77
CA PRO A 74 5.46 5.08 -6.51
C PRO A 74 5.60 4.57 -5.07
N GLY A 75 6.71 4.87 -4.37
CA GLY A 75 6.91 4.39 -2.99
C GLY A 75 5.98 5.07 -2.00
N GLU A 76 5.79 6.36 -2.17
CA GLU A 76 4.97 7.24 -1.36
C GLU A 76 3.49 6.89 -1.55
N LEU A 77 3.07 6.62 -2.79
CA LEU A 77 1.73 6.09 -3.05
C LEU A 77 1.51 4.70 -2.44
N PHE A 78 2.53 3.83 -2.45
CA PHE A 78 2.44 2.53 -1.80
C PHE A 78 2.17 2.68 -0.29
N VAL A 79 2.84 3.62 0.39
CA VAL A 79 2.61 3.89 1.82
C VAL A 79 1.19 4.39 2.05
N LEU A 80 0.73 5.40 1.28
CA LEU A 80 -0.64 5.92 1.36
C LEU A 80 -1.69 4.83 1.15
N GLY A 81 -1.55 4.04 0.09
CA GLY A 81 -2.46 2.93 -0.20
C GLY A 81 -2.49 1.91 0.93
N THR A 82 -1.32 1.58 1.50
CA THR A 82 -1.23 0.60 2.59
C THR A 82 -1.92 1.08 3.85
N LEU A 83 -1.72 2.33 4.28
CA LEU A 83 -2.38 2.89 5.45
C LEU A 83 -3.91 2.96 5.25
N ALA A 84 -4.35 3.47 4.10
CA ALA A 84 -5.77 3.57 3.76
C ALA A 84 -6.47 2.20 3.81
N MET A 85 -5.85 1.19 3.17
CA MET A 85 -6.39 -0.17 3.13
C MET A 85 -6.35 -0.85 4.50
N ARG A 86 -5.26 -0.72 5.27
CA ARG A 86 -5.15 -1.29 6.63
C ARG A 86 -6.10 -0.66 7.63
N TRP A 87 -6.48 0.61 7.48
CA TRP A 87 -7.56 1.20 8.28
C TRP A 87 -8.95 0.78 7.82
N GLY A 88 -9.09 0.26 6.60
CA GLY A 88 -10.40 -0.07 6.02
C GLY A 88 -11.26 1.17 5.76
N ASP A 89 -10.65 2.36 5.63
CA ASP A 89 -11.39 3.60 5.38
C ASP A 89 -11.62 3.80 3.88
N ALA A 90 -12.87 3.62 3.44
CA ALA A 90 -13.26 3.74 2.05
C ALA A 90 -12.94 5.10 1.41
N ARG A 91 -12.96 6.19 2.19
CA ARG A 91 -12.63 7.53 1.68
C ARG A 91 -11.14 7.64 1.41
N LEU A 92 -10.30 7.14 2.32
CA LEU A 92 -8.85 7.16 2.15
C LEU A 92 -8.41 6.23 1.02
N VAL A 93 -9.07 5.06 0.90
CA VAL A 93 -8.82 4.12 -0.21
C VAL A 93 -9.17 4.75 -1.55
N GLY A 94 -10.32 5.42 -1.66
CA GLY A 94 -10.69 6.19 -2.85
C GLY A 94 -9.65 7.27 -3.18
N SER A 95 -9.21 8.03 -2.18
CA SER A 95 -8.17 9.05 -2.35
C SER A 95 -6.86 8.48 -2.87
N ALA A 96 -6.42 7.31 -2.40
CA ALA A 96 -5.21 6.66 -2.88
C ALA A 96 -5.36 6.15 -4.32
N ILE A 97 -6.54 5.66 -4.70
CA ILE A 97 -6.85 5.25 -6.08
C ILE A 97 -6.84 6.46 -7.02
N ASP A 98 -7.44 7.57 -6.62
CA ASP A 98 -7.44 8.80 -7.42
C ASP A 98 -6.02 9.35 -7.59
N ALA A 99 -5.23 9.34 -6.50
CA ALA A 99 -3.82 9.72 -6.53
C ALA A 99 -2.97 8.84 -7.46
N SER A 100 -3.35 7.58 -7.68
CA SER A 100 -2.64 6.68 -8.59
C SER A 100 -2.73 7.10 -10.05
N ALA A 101 -3.72 7.90 -10.43
CA ALA A 101 -3.93 8.32 -11.80
C ALA A 101 -2.74 9.10 -12.38
N SER A 102 -2.08 9.93 -11.57
CA SER A 102 -0.92 10.72 -12.01
C SER A 102 0.33 9.88 -12.27
N LEU A 103 0.38 8.65 -11.76
CA LEU A 103 1.51 7.72 -11.88
C LEU A 103 1.31 6.62 -12.93
N GLY A 104 0.15 6.58 -13.60
CA GLY A 104 -0.15 5.57 -14.63
C GLY A 104 -0.01 4.13 -14.11
N GLU A 105 0.66 3.28 -14.88
CA GLU A 105 0.91 1.87 -14.52
C GLU A 105 1.73 1.73 -13.23
N ALA A 106 2.66 2.66 -12.97
CA ALA A 106 3.44 2.65 -11.74
C ALA A 106 2.54 2.82 -10.51
N GLY A 107 1.47 3.62 -10.64
CA GLY A 107 0.47 3.80 -9.59
C GLY A 107 -0.32 2.53 -9.28
N ILE A 108 -0.74 1.79 -10.31
CA ILE A 108 -1.41 0.49 -10.13
C ILE A 108 -0.47 -0.51 -9.45
N SER A 109 0.81 -0.52 -9.85
CA SER A 109 1.80 -1.39 -9.20
C SER A 109 2.02 -1.03 -7.72
N SER A 110 2.02 0.26 -7.36
CA SER A 110 2.08 0.71 -5.97
C SER A 110 0.90 0.21 -5.15
N LEU A 111 -0.31 0.36 -5.67
CA LEU A 111 -1.52 -0.10 -4.98
C LEU A 111 -1.61 -1.63 -4.94
N SER A 112 -1.12 -2.35 -5.95
CA SER A 112 -0.97 -3.81 -5.88
C SER A 112 0.01 -4.23 -4.78
N GLY A 113 1.11 -3.50 -4.61
CA GLY A 113 2.02 -3.68 -3.47
C GLY A 113 1.34 -3.43 -2.13
N ALA A 114 0.53 -2.38 -2.03
CA ALA A 114 -0.22 -2.06 -0.82
C ALA A 114 -1.23 -3.17 -0.46
N ILE A 115 -1.93 -3.70 -1.47
CA ILE A 115 -2.81 -4.86 -1.34
C ILE A 115 -2.04 -6.07 -0.78
N ALA A 116 -0.85 -6.36 -1.31
CA ALA A 116 -0.01 -7.46 -0.82
C ALA A 116 0.42 -7.31 0.65
N ARG A 117 0.41 -6.08 1.17
CA ARG A 117 0.74 -5.75 2.57
C ARG A 117 -0.47 -5.51 3.44
N THR A 118 -1.68 -5.72 2.94
CA THR A 118 -2.90 -5.50 3.70
C THR A 118 -3.54 -6.83 4.11
N PRO A 119 -3.92 -7.02 5.39
CA PRO A 119 -4.66 -8.20 5.80
C PRO A 119 -5.96 -8.37 5.00
N ARG A 120 -6.30 -9.62 4.67
CA ARG A 120 -7.44 -9.96 3.82
C ARG A 120 -8.74 -9.36 4.32
N GLU A 121 -8.97 -9.40 5.63
CA GLU A 121 -10.16 -8.89 6.30
C GLU A 121 -10.42 -7.41 6.01
N ASN A 122 -9.36 -6.61 5.91
CA ASN A 122 -9.44 -5.19 5.58
C ASN A 122 -9.74 -4.96 4.10
N LEU A 123 -9.32 -5.88 3.22
CA LEU A 123 -9.55 -5.78 1.77
C LEU A 123 -10.95 -6.24 1.35
N ARG A 124 -11.56 -7.18 2.08
CA ARG A 124 -12.86 -7.79 1.72
C ARG A 124 -13.96 -6.79 1.35
N PRO A 125 -14.17 -5.67 2.06
CA PRO A 125 -15.21 -4.70 1.71
C PRO A 125 -15.02 -4.06 0.33
N PHE A 126 -13.77 -3.94 -0.14
CA PHE A 126 -13.44 -3.25 -1.39
C PHE A 126 -13.41 -4.19 -2.59
N VAL A 127 -12.87 -5.40 -2.42
CA VAL A 127 -12.60 -6.32 -3.55
C VAL A 127 -13.85 -6.65 -4.36
N ALA A 128 -14.99 -6.87 -3.70
CA ALA A 128 -16.26 -7.14 -4.41
C ALA A 128 -16.67 -5.95 -5.31
N GLN A 129 -16.61 -4.74 -4.77
CA GLN A 129 -16.94 -3.52 -5.51
C GLN A 129 -15.98 -3.26 -6.67
N TRP A 130 -14.69 -3.56 -6.47
CA TRP A 130 -13.66 -3.42 -7.48
C TRP A 130 -13.79 -4.42 -8.63
N LEU A 131 -14.32 -5.62 -8.38
CA LEU A 131 -14.54 -6.62 -9.43
C LEU A 131 -15.80 -6.33 -10.24
N ASP A 132 -16.85 -5.80 -9.62
CA ASP A 132 -18.16 -5.57 -10.26
C ASP A 132 -18.24 -4.25 -11.06
N THR A 133 -17.20 -3.42 -11.01
CA THR A 133 -17.15 -2.12 -11.72
C THR A 133 -16.68 -2.24 -13.17
N ARG A 134 -17.01 -1.23 -13.98
CA ARG A 134 -16.49 -1.11 -15.37
C ARG A 134 -15.11 -0.45 -15.44
N ASP A 135 -14.66 0.24 -14.39
CA ASP A 135 -13.32 0.83 -14.36
C ASP A 135 -12.26 -0.28 -14.39
N ALA A 136 -11.43 -0.29 -15.45
CA ALA A 136 -10.39 -1.29 -15.65
C ALA A 136 -9.30 -1.26 -14.57
N ARG A 137 -9.00 -0.07 -14.01
CA ARG A 137 -8.01 0.08 -12.93
C ARG A 137 -8.49 -0.60 -11.66
N LEU A 138 -9.74 -0.34 -11.28
CA LEU A 138 -10.34 -0.99 -10.11
C LEU A 138 -10.42 -2.50 -10.29
N ARG A 139 -10.83 -3.00 -11.45
CA ARG A 139 -10.82 -4.44 -11.74
C ARG A 139 -9.42 -5.05 -11.64
N CYS A 140 -8.40 -4.36 -12.13
CA CYS A 140 -7.00 -4.79 -11.97
C CYS A 140 -6.57 -4.88 -10.50
N LEU A 141 -6.99 -3.93 -9.65
CA LEU A 141 -6.74 -3.99 -8.21
C LEU A 141 -7.52 -5.12 -7.53
N GLY A 142 -8.79 -5.34 -7.91
CA GLY A 142 -9.59 -6.48 -7.43
C GLY A 142 -8.93 -7.81 -7.76
N LEU A 143 -8.48 -7.98 -9.00
CA LEU A 143 -7.72 -9.16 -9.45
C LEU A 143 -6.40 -9.32 -8.69
N SER A 144 -5.66 -8.23 -8.49
CA SER A 144 -4.42 -8.24 -7.70
C SER A 144 -4.68 -8.75 -6.29
N ALA A 145 -5.78 -8.32 -5.66
CA ALA A 145 -6.16 -8.76 -4.33
C ALA A 145 -6.47 -10.26 -4.29
N LEU A 146 -7.19 -10.80 -5.28
CA LEU A 146 -7.41 -12.23 -5.40
C LEU A 146 -6.10 -13.01 -5.58
N TRP A 147 -5.20 -12.52 -6.44
CA TRP A 147 -3.91 -13.13 -6.71
C TRP A 147 -3.01 -13.21 -5.46
N HIS A 148 -2.79 -12.07 -4.78
CA HIS A 148 -1.97 -12.00 -3.56
C HIS A 148 -2.52 -12.89 -2.44
N ASN A 149 -3.86 -13.07 -2.38
CA ASN A 149 -4.53 -13.88 -1.37
C ASN A 149 -4.79 -15.33 -1.81
N ARG A 150 -4.37 -15.73 -3.01
CA ARG A 150 -4.59 -17.07 -3.61
C ARG A 150 -6.07 -17.50 -3.59
N VAL A 151 -6.96 -16.57 -3.92
CA VAL A 151 -8.42 -16.82 -3.99
C VAL A 151 -8.83 -16.99 -5.45
N ASP A 152 -9.59 -18.06 -5.74
CA ASP A 152 -10.18 -18.28 -7.05
C ASP A 152 -11.30 -17.24 -7.33
N PRO A 153 -11.22 -16.45 -8.42
CA PRO A 153 -12.28 -15.52 -8.83
C PRO A 153 -13.60 -16.20 -9.23
N GLY A 154 -13.56 -17.50 -9.59
CA GLY A 154 -14.69 -18.22 -10.16
C GLY A 154 -15.22 -17.58 -11.45
N GLU A 155 -16.52 -17.72 -11.69
CA GLU A 155 -17.21 -17.23 -12.90
C GLU A 155 -17.21 -15.70 -13.07
N ARG A 156 -16.77 -14.92 -12.07
CA ARG A 156 -16.79 -13.45 -12.13
C ARG A 156 -15.93 -12.84 -13.25
N LEU A 157 -14.99 -13.63 -13.81
CA LEU A 157 -14.14 -13.19 -14.91
C LEU A 157 -14.58 -13.71 -16.27
N HIS A 158 -15.70 -14.45 -16.35
CA HIS A 158 -16.18 -15.09 -17.58
C HIS A 158 -17.12 -14.18 -18.40
N HIS A 159 -16.98 -12.86 -18.29
CA HIS A 159 -17.86 -11.88 -18.94
C HIS A 159 -17.17 -11.10 -20.07
#